data_AF-A0A0S8H468-F1
#
_entry.id   AF-A0A0S8H468-F1
#
_cell.length_a   1.000
_cell.length_b   1.000
_cell.length_c   1.000
_cell.angle_alpha   90.00
_cell.angle_beta   90.00
_cell.angle_gamma   90.00
#
_symmetry.space_group_name_H-M   'P 1'
#
loop_
_entity.id
_entity.type
_entity.pdbx_description
1 polymer ?
#
loop_
_entity_poly.entity_id
_entity_poly.type
_entity_poly.pdbx_seq_one_letter_code
_entity_poly.pdbx_strand_id
1 'polypeptide(L)'
;NERAAATQQTGFSFITESRNWLPDWIGGIFWFGVDDAATTVYTPMYCGITRIPENFAVGNGDMLHYSSTSAFWTFNFVSNFCYLRYDLMVQDVMKVQNELETKYIQNKPAIDKVAVELYHENKDQARQFITDYSVNMGNQTFDSWKKLGEYLLVKYIDGNIKREQNGIFQTNGYSKTIPANPDQPGYPEWWYEKIVEETGDHFKVKGEEH
;
A
#
# COMPACT_ATOMS: atom_id res chain seq x y z
N ASN A 1 1.90 -17.28 -23.08
CA ASN A 1 1.60 -16.73 -21.73
C ASN A 1 2.74 -15.82 -21.33
N GLU A 2 2.42 -14.57 -21.03
CA GLU A 2 3.34 -13.61 -20.41
C GLU A 2 3.08 -13.61 -18.90
N ARG A 3 4.12 -13.36 -18.08
CA ARG A 3 4.02 -13.28 -16.62
C ARG A 3 4.56 -11.91 -16.19
N ALA A 4 3.73 -11.12 -15.52
CA ALA A 4 4.14 -9.84 -14.97
C ALA A 4 5.22 -10.02 -13.88
N ALA A 5 6.15 -9.05 -13.78
CA ALA A 5 7.18 -9.03 -12.74
C ALA A 5 6.58 -8.77 -11.36
N ALA A 6 5.62 -7.82 -11.27
CA ALA A 6 4.76 -7.67 -10.10
C ALA A 6 3.66 -8.74 -10.15
N THR A 7 3.45 -9.45 -9.04
CA THR A 7 2.53 -10.58 -9.00
C THR A 7 2.04 -10.85 -7.59
N GLN A 8 0.78 -11.27 -7.50
CA GLN A 8 0.09 -11.76 -6.31
C GLN A 8 0.81 -12.90 -5.57
N GLN A 9 1.79 -13.56 -6.21
CA GLN A 9 2.56 -14.65 -5.61
C GLN A 9 3.80 -14.17 -4.85
N THR A 10 4.08 -12.86 -4.85
CA THR A 10 5.24 -12.29 -4.18
C THR A 10 5.07 -12.40 -2.69
N GLY A 11 5.94 -13.13 -1.99
CA GLY A 11 5.95 -13.13 -0.53
C GLY A 11 6.54 -11.82 0.03
N PHE A 12 7.64 -11.40 -0.56
CA PHE A 12 8.34 -10.15 -0.27
C PHE A 12 9.19 -9.72 -1.47
N SER A 13 9.53 -8.44 -1.52
CA SER A 13 10.46 -7.86 -2.48
C SER A 13 11.30 -6.80 -1.78
N PHE A 14 12.50 -6.54 -2.28
CA PHE A 14 13.37 -5.54 -1.67
C PHE A 14 14.33 -4.90 -2.64
N ILE A 15 14.80 -3.70 -2.29
CA ILE A 15 15.90 -3.00 -2.94
C ILE A 15 17.02 -2.84 -1.90
N THR A 16 18.26 -3.13 -2.29
CA THR A 16 19.42 -2.90 -1.43
C THR A 16 20.15 -1.64 -1.85
N GLU A 17 20.43 -0.77 -0.89
CA GLU A 17 21.24 0.43 -1.07
C GLU A 17 22.52 0.28 -0.24
N SER A 18 23.68 0.26 -0.89
CA SER A 18 25.00 0.14 -0.25
C SER A 18 25.81 1.40 -0.50
N ARG A 19 26.16 2.13 0.56
CA ARG A 19 26.78 3.45 0.49
C ARG A 19 28.17 3.43 1.12
N ASN A 20 29.20 3.39 0.28
CA ASN A 20 30.60 3.24 0.72
C ASN A 20 31.19 4.47 1.42
N TRP A 21 30.51 5.61 1.37
CA TRP A 21 30.93 6.85 2.05
C TRP A 21 30.39 6.98 3.48
N LEU A 22 29.71 5.94 4.00
CA LEU A 22 29.17 5.87 5.36
C LEU A 22 29.76 4.66 6.11
N PRO A 23 29.76 4.66 7.46
CA PRO A 23 30.16 3.48 8.24
C PRO A 23 29.35 2.23 7.86
N ASP A 24 29.97 1.05 7.80
CA ASP A 24 29.40 -0.18 7.22
C ASP A 24 27.94 -0.48 7.62
N TRP A 25 27.63 -0.45 8.91
CA TRP A 25 26.28 -0.80 9.40
C TRP A 25 25.26 0.35 9.31
N ILE A 26 25.70 1.56 8.94
CA ILE A 26 24.84 2.70 8.58
C ILE A 26 24.66 2.77 7.06
N GLY A 27 25.72 2.48 6.30
CA GLY A 27 25.74 2.62 4.84
C GLY A 27 24.82 1.68 4.09
N GLY A 28 24.42 0.56 4.70
CA GLY A 28 23.45 -0.38 4.14
C GLY A 28 22.00 -0.09 4.53
N ILE A 29 21.10 -0.01 3.55
CA ILE A 29 19.64 -0.02 3.76
C ILE A 29 19.01 -1.13 2.92
N PHE A 30 18.19 -1.95 3.58
CA PHE A 30 17.21 -2.82 2.96
C PHE A 30 15.88 -2.09 2.86
N TRP A 31 15.53 -1.63 1.67
CA TRP A 31 14.20 -1.12 1.37
C TRP A 31 13.28 -2.32 1.19
N PHE A 32 12.53 -2.68 2.23
CA PHE A 32 11.84 -3.96 2.34
C PHE A 32 10.33 -3.79 2.16
N GLY A 33 9.74 -4.58 1.26
CA GLY A 33 8.31 -4.66 1.03
C GLY A 33 7.81 -6.10 1.14
N VAL A 34 6.56 -6.27 1.56
CA VAL A 34 5.87 -7.57 1.64
C VAL A 34 4.71 -7.60 0.64
N ASP A 35 4.32 -8.81 0.23
CA ASP A 35 3.23 -9.04 -0.73
C ASP A 35 3.51 -8.49 -2.16
N ASP A 36 2.47 -8.32 -2.99
CA ASP A 36 2.57 -7.89 -4.38
C ASP A 36 3.35 -6.57 -4.55
N ALA A 37 4.44 -6.65 -5.33
CA ALA A 37 5.35 -5.53 -5.59
C ALA A 37 4.67 -4.31 -6.26
N ALA A 38 3.51 -4.47 -6.91
CA ALA A 38 2.74 -3.34 -7.47
C ALA A 38 2.00 -2.54 -6.39
N THR A 39 1.71 -3.16 -5.24
CA THR A 39 0.92 -2.57 -4.15
C THR A 39 1.62 -2.78 -2.80
N THR A 40 2.95 -2.71 -2.79
CA THR A 40 3.75 -2.76 -1.55
C THR A 40 4.30 -1.38 -1.20
N VAL A 41 4.93 -1.23 -0.04
CA VAL A 41 5.68 -0.02 0.32
C VAL A 41 7.08 -0.45 0.68
N TYR A 42 8.07 0.16 0.04
CA TYR A 42 9.46 -0.10 0.37
C TYR A 42 9.89 0.69 1.61
N THR A 43 9.76 0.05 2.78
CA THR A 43 10.11 0.64 4.08
C THR A 43 11.62 0.52 4.36
N PRO A 44 12.31 1.58 4.80
CA PRO A 44 13.75 1.54 5.02
C PRO A 44 14.12 0.78 6.31
N MET A 45 14.85 -0.33 6.15
CA MET A 45 15.46 -1.09 7.24
C MET A 45 16.98 -0.94 7.17
N TYR A 46 17.59 -0.20 8.09
CA TYR A 46 19.06 -0.11 8.11
C TYR A 46 19.67 -1.49 8.42
N CYS A 47 20.78 -1.84 7.77
CA CYS A 47 21.41 -3.15 7.98
C CYS A 47 22.03 -3.30 9.37
N GLY A 48 22.28 -2.19 10.07
CA GLY A 48 22.88 -2.17 11.40
C GLY A 48 21.92 -2.35 12.58
N ILE A 49 20.61 -2.46 12.33
CA ILE A 49 19.62 -2.54 13.42
C ILE A 49 19.81 -3.79 14.29
N THR A 50 19.42 -3.67 15.56
CA THR A 50 19.45 -4.79 16.52
C THR A 50 18.07 -5.32 16.86
N ARG A 51 17.01 -4.69 16.35
CA ARG A 51 15.62 -5.08 16.54
C ARG A 51 14.84 -4.87 15.25
N ILE A 52 14.00 -5.85 14.92
CA ILE A 52 13.08 -5.80 13.77
C ILE A 52 11.73 -5.27 14.27
N PRO A 53 11.02 -4.43 13.50
CA PRO A 53 9.64 -4.08 13.83
C PRO A 53 8.77 -5.33 13.88
N GLU A 54 7.99 -5.49 14.95
CA GLU A 54 7.21 -6.71 15.22
C GLU A 54 6.25 -7.06 14.07
N ASN A 55 5.67 -6.06 13.40
CA ASN A 55 4.80 -6.27 12.24
C ASN A 55 5.50 -6.88 11.02
N PHE A 56 6.82 -6.72 10.87
CA PHE A 56 7.63 -7.40 9.83
C PHE A 56 8.40 -8.62 10.37
N ALA A 57 8.29 -8.93 11.66
CA ALA A 57 9.09 -9.99 12.27
C ALA A 57 8.59 -11.39 11.88
N VAL A 58 9.54 -12.32 11.74
CA VAL A 58 9.23 -13.74 11.58
C VAL A 58 8.44 -14.23 12.79
N GLY A 59 7.42 -15.06 12.54
CA GLY A 59 6.55 -15.61 13.58
C GLY A 59 5.30 -14.77 13.87
N ASN A 60 5.15 -13.60 13.24
CA ASN A 60 3.93 -12.81 13.31
C ASN A 60 2.93 -13.24 12.23
N GLY A 61 2.27 -14.37 12.47
CA GLY A 61 1.45 -15.10 11.50
C GLY A 61 2.25 -16.04 10.61
N ASP A 62 1.55 -16.86 9.84
CA ASP A 62 2.13 -17.77 8.84
C ASP A 62 1.11 -17.97 7.70
N MET A 63 1.42 -18.79 6.70
CA MET A 63 0.53 -18.99 5.53
C MET A 63 -0.83 -19.64 5.85
N LEU A 64 -1.01 -20.20 7.04
CA LEU A 64 -2.22 -20.88 7.48
C LEU A 64 -2.95 -20.14 8.62
N HIS A 65 -2.25 -19.25 9.33
CA HIS A 65 -2.78 -18.54 10.48
C HIS A 65 -2.67 -17.02 10.30
N TYR A 66 -3.83 -16.37 10.28
CA TYR A 66 -3.94 -14.93 10.23
C TYR A 66 -3.40 -14.28 11.51
N SER A 67 -2.68 -13.16 11.35
CA SER A 67 -2.33 -12.26 12.44
C SER A 67 -2.73 -10.82 12.09
N SER A 68 -3.47 -10.19 12.99
CA SER A 68 -3.94 -8.81 12.85
C SER A 68 -2.85 -7.75 13.08
N THR A 69 -1.66 -8.17 13.54
CA THR A 69 -0.49 -7.31 13.73
C THR A 69 0.59 -7.56 12.69
N SER A 70 0.35 -8.43 11.71
CA SER A 70 1.29 -8.79 10.66
C SER A 70 1.19 -7.85 9.46
N ALA A 71 2.34 -7.30 9.05
CA ALA A 71 2.43 -6.52 7.82
C ALA A 71 2.07 -7.39 6.61
N PHE A 72 2.57 -8.63 6.54
CA PHE A 72 2.25 -9.54 5.43
C PHE A 72 0.74 -9.67 5.22
N TRP A 73 0.00 -9.95 6.29
CA TRP A 73 -1.45 -10.11 6.21
C TRP A 73 -2.20 -8.80 5.95
N THR A 74 -1.71 -7.69 6.48
CA THR A 74 -2.30 -6.36 6.24
C THR A 74 -2.12 -5.93 4.78
N PHE A 75 -0.96 -6.20 4.19
CA PHE A 75 -0.70 -5.95 2.77
C PHE A 75 -1.55 -6.85 1.88
N ASN A 76 -1.63 -8.15 2.20
CA ASN A 76 -2.50 -9.10 1.50
C ASN A 76 -3.96 -8.67 1.53
N PHE A 77 -4.46 -8.14 2.65
CA PHE A 77 -5.83 -7.64 2.73
C PHE A 77 -6.08 -6.52 1.71
N VAL A 78 -5.18 -5.53 1.65
CA VAL A 78 -5.31 -4.41 0.72
C VAL A 78 -5.18 -4.86 -0.74
N SER A 79 -4.15 -5.65 -1.07
CA SER A 79 -3.90 -6.09 -2.44
C SER A 79 -5.03 -6.99 -2.94
N ASN A 80 -5.47 -7.96 -2.11
CA ASN A 80 -6.55 -8.87 -2.46
C ASN A 80 -7.87 -8.13 -2.72
N PHE A 81 -8.16 -7.12 -1.89
CA PHE A 81 -9.33 -6.28 -2.11
C PHE A 81 -9.21 -5.45 -3.39
N CYS A 82 -8.03 -4.88 -3.66
CA CYS A 82 -7.75 -4.13 -4.88
C CYS A 82 -7.95 -4.95 -6.16
N TYR A 83 -7.63 -6.26 -6.16
CA TYR A 83 -7.81 -7.08 -7.36
C TYR A 83 -9.27 -7.13 -7.86
N LEU A 84 -10.26 -6.88 -7.00
CA LEU A 84 -11.67 -6.87 -7.39
C LEU A 84 -12.04 -5.69 -8.32
N ARG A 85 -11.34 -4.57 -8.18
CA ARG A 85 -11.59 -3.29 -8.88
C ARG A 85 -10.29 -2.50 -9.02
N TYR A 86 -9.29 -3.14 -9.63
CA TYR A 86 -7.92 -2.63 -9.63
C TYR A 86 -7.82 -1.24 -10.27
N ASP A 87 -8.53 -1.02 -11.37
CA ASP A 87 -8.60 0.25 -12.09
C ASP A 87 -8.99 1.45 -11.20
N LEU A 88 -9.85 1.21 -10.21
CA LEU A 88 -10.32 2.22 -9.26
C LEU A 88 -9.48 2.27 -7.99
N MET A 89 -9.36 1.14 -7.29
CA MET A 89 -8.77 1.09 -5.94
C MET A 89 -7.27 1.37 -5.95
N VAL A 90 -6.56 0.99 -7.02
CA VAL A 90 -5.09 1.20 -7.10
C VAL A 90 -4.71 2.68 -7.03
N GLN A 91 -5.60 3.59 -7.44
CA GLN A 91 -5.33 5.03 -7.41
C GLN A 91 -5.13 5.54 -5.97
N ASP A 92 -5.99 5.08 -5.04
CA ASP A 92 -5.85 5.40 -3.62
C ASP A 92 -4.63 4.71 -3.00
N VAL A 93 -4.35 3.47 -3.40
CA VAL A 93 -3.16 2.72 -2.96
C VAL A 93 -1.87 3.46 -3.36
N MET A 94 -1.75 3.84 -4.63
CA MET A 94 -0.58 4.57 -5.15
C MET A 94 -0.40 5.92 -4.46
N LYS A 95 -1.49 6.61 -4.10
CA LYS A 95 -1.39 7.87 -3.36
C LYS A 95 -0.69 7.68 -2.01
N VAL A 96 -1.12 6.69 -1.22
CA VAL A 96 -0.53 6.40 0.11
C VAL A 96 0.88 5.81 -0.02
N GLN A 97 1.10 4.92 -0.99
CA GLN A 97 2.42 4.38 -1.32
C GLN A 97 3.42 5.51 -1.61
N ASN A 98 3.08 6.40 -2.55
CA ASN A 98 3.93 7.53 -2.92
C ASN A 98 4.19 8.48 -1.74
N GLU A 99 3.18 8.76 -0.91
CA GLU A 99 3.35 9.59 0.29
C GLU A 99 4.40 9.01 1.24
N LEU A 100 4.30 7.71 1.54
CA LEU A 100 5.21 7.03 2.46
C LEU A 100 6.63 6.94 1.88
N GLU A 101 6.79 6.45 0.66
CA GLU A 101 8.11 6.27 0.05
C GLU A 101 8.82 7.61 -0.18
N THR A 102 8.10 8.64 -0.64
CA THR A 102 8.64 9.99 -0.78
C THR A 102 9.13 10.53 0.55
N LYS A 103 8.33 10.38 1.62
CA LYS A 103 8.71 10.80 2.98
C LYS A 103 9.99 10.09 3.44
N TYR A 104 10.12 8.79 3.20
CA TYR A 104 11.31 8.03 3.59
C TYR A 104 12.55 8.48 2.83
N ILE A 105 12.45 8.61 1.51
CA ILE A 105 13.55 9.08 0.65
C ILE A 105 13.99 10.50 1.04
N GLN A 106 13.04 11.42 1.28
CA GLN A 106 13.34 12.80 1.63
C GLN A 106 13.98 12.95 3.02
N ASN A 107 13.56 12.14 3.99
CA ASN A 107 14.09 12.21 5.35
C ASN A 107 15.46 11.53 5.48
N LYS A 108 15.76 10.53 4.64
CA LYS A 108 16.97 9.71 4.72
C LYS A 108 18.27 10.51 4.91
N PRO A 109 18.57 11.59 4.15
CA PRO A 109 19.81 12.35 4.34
C PRO A 109 19.96 12.95 5.75
N ALA A 110 18.86 13.40 6.36
CA ALA A 110 18.89 13.94 7.72
C ALA A 110 19.12 12.82 8.75
N ILE A 111 18.49 11.66 8.55
CA ILE A 111 18.68 10.48 9.40
C ILE A 111 20.12 9.96 9.31
N ASP A 112 20.68 9.87 8.10
CA ASP A 112 22.09 9.47 7.88
C ASP A 112 23.04 10.41 8.62
N LYS A 113 22.83 11.73 8.50
CA LYS A 113 23.67 12.73 9.15
C LYS A 113 23.69 12.54 10.66
N VAL A 114 22.51 12.46 11.29
CA VAL A 114 22.40 12.26 12.75
C VAL A 114 23.02 10.92 13.16
N ALA A 115 22.82 9.86 12.39
CA ALA A 115 23.41 8.55 12.67
C ALA A 115 24.95 8.59 12.63
N VAL A 116 25.54 9.31 11.67
CA VAL A 116 27.00 9.49 11.55
C VAL A 116 27.56 10.35 12.68
N GLU A 117 26.89 11.45 13.03
CA GLU A 117 27.29 12.30 14.16
C GLU A 117 27.32 11.47 15.45
N LEU A 118 26.25 10.74 15.75
CA LEU A 118 26.19 9.83 16.89
C LEU A 118 27.23 8.71 16.79
N TYR A 119 27.56 8.22 15.59
CA TYR A 119 28.53 7.13 15.42
C TYR A 119 29.91 7.52 15.93
N HIS A 120 30.30 8.78 15.70
CA HIS A 120 31.58 9.32 16.13
C HIS A 120 31.62 9.63 17.62
N GLU A 121 30.48 9.93 18.23
CA GLU A 121 30.37 10.19 19.67
C GLU A 121 30.19 8.91 20.49
N ASN A 122 29.21 8.09 20.13
CA ASN A 122 28.84 6.85 20.81
C ASN A 122 28.15 5.87 19.83
N LYS A 123 28.90 4.83 19.44
CA LYS A 123 28.43 3.82 18.49
C LYS A 123 27.14 3.10 18.94
N ASP A 124 26.95 2.88 20.24
CA ASP A 124 25.76 2.21 20.75
C ASP A 124 24.52 3.12 20.62
N GLN A 125 24.68 4.42 20.87
CA GLN A 125 23.60 5.39 20.66
C GLN A 125 23.24 5.53 19.17
N ALA A 126 24.22 5.58 18.28
CA ALA A 126 23.96 5.58 16.85
C ALA A 126 23.22 4.32 16.38
N ARG A 127 23.61 3.16 16.92
CA ARG A 127 22.95 1.89 16.61
C ARG A 127 21.53 1.84 17.12
N GLN A 128 21.29 2.33 18.33
CA GLN A 128 19.96 2.47 18.90
C GLN A 128 19.10 3.41 18.06
N PHE A 129 19.66 4.55 17.64
CA PHE A 129 18.97 5.54 16.81
C PHE A 129 18.48 4.97 15.48
N ILE A 130 19.34 4.30 14.70
CA ILE A 130 18.91 3.70 13.41
C ILE A 130 17.94 2.52 13.61
N THR A 131 18.04 1.83 14.74
CA THR A 131 17.11 0.75 15.13
C THR A 131 15.73 1.33 15.40
N ASP A 132 15.65 2.36 16.23
CA ASP A 132 14.39 3.02 16.56
C ASP A 132 13.79 3.68 15.32
N TYR A 133 14.60 4.30 14.46
CA TYR A 133 14.13 4.83 13.19
C TYR A 133 13.47 3.74 12.32
N SER A 134 14.17 2.63 12.04
CA SER A 134 13.65 1.57 11.17
C SER A 134 12.39 0.92 11.75
N VAL A 135 12.37 0.68 13.07
CA VAL A 135 11.19 0.16 13.77
C VAL A 135 10.01 1.13 13.67
N ASN A 136 10.25 2.43 13.85
CA ASN A 136 9.21 3.44 13.72
C ASN A 136 8.68 3.56 12.29
N MET A 137 9.53 3.44 11.27
CA MET A 137 9.08 3.44 9.86
C MET A 137 8.27 2.19 9.54
N GLY A 138 8.65 1.02 10.07
CA GLY A 138 7.85 -0.21 9.99
C GLY A 138 6.46 -0.04 10.59
N ASN A 139 6.39 0.45 11.82
CA ASN A 139 5.12 0.71 12.52
C ASN A 139 4.25 1.73 11.79
N GLN A 140 4.83 2.85 11.33
CA GLN A 140 4.09 3.86 10.56
C GLN A 140 3.56 3.29 9.25
N THR A 141 4.36 2.50 8.53
CA THR A 141 3.92 1.85 7.28
C THR A 141 2.72 0.95 7.57
N PHE A 142 2.84 0.07 8.56
CA PHE A 142 1.78 -0.86 8.95
C PHE A 142 0.48 -0.13 9.31
N ASP A 143 0.55 0.89 10.17
CA ASP A 143 -0.61 1.64 10.62
C ASP A 143 -1.29 2.40 9.46
N SER A 144 -0.51 3.01 8.57
CA SER A 144 -1.03 3.70 7.39
C SER A 144 -1.68 2.72 6.41
N TRP A 145 -1.06 1.54 6.20
CA TRP A 145 -1.59 0.53 5.29
C TRP A 145 -2.88 -0.10 5.81
N LYS A 146 -2.95 -0.35 7.12
CA LYS A 146 -4.17 -0.81 7.78
C LYS A 146 -5.31 0.20 7.62
N LYS A 147 -5.06 1.48 7.89
CA LYS A 147 -6.04 2.56 7.68
C LYS A 147 -6.47 2.68 6.22
N LEU A 148 -5.55 2.48 5.27
CA LEU A 148 -5.88 2.42 3.85
C LEU A 148 -6.85 1.27 3.56
N GLY A 149 -6.62 0.06 4.08
CA GLY A 149 -7.55 -1.05 3.93
C GLY A 149 -8.95 -0.75 4.47
N GLU A 150 -9.02 -0.15 5.67
CA GLU A 150 -10.29 0.31 6.26
C GLU A 150 -10.97 1.37 5.40
N TYR A 151 -10.20 2.33 4.87
CA TYR A 151 -10.69 3.39 3.99
C TYR A 151 -11.24 2.83 2.67
N LEU A 152 -10.50 1.93 2.02
CA LEU A 152 -10.93 1.28 0.78
C LEU A 152 -12.24 0.54 1.00
N LEU A 153 -12.35 -0.24 2.09
CA LEU A 153 -13.57 -0.96 2.43
C LEU A 153 -14.75 0.02 2.52
N VAL A 154 -14.61 1.12 3.25
CA VAL A 154 -15.68 2.11 3.38
C VAL A 154 -16.00 2.77 2.03
N LYS A 155 -14.99 3.17 1.25
CA LYS A 155 -15.18 3.86 -0.02
C LYS A 155 -15.88 2.99 -1.05
N TYR A 156 -15.53 1.71 -1.11
CA TYR A 156 -15.88 0.81 -2.21
C TYR A 156 -16.87 -0.32 -1.86
N ILE A 157 -17.46 -0.29 -0.65
CA ILE A 157 -18.43 -1.32 -0.22
C ILE A 157 -19.58 -1.50 -1.23
N ASP A 158 -19.94 -2.75 -1.48
CA ASP A 158 -21.01 -3.17 -2.39
C ASP A 158 -20.86 -2.64 -3.83
N GLY A 159 -19.64 -2.32 -4.26
CA GLY A 159 -19.36 -1.80 -5.60
C GLY A 159 -19.68 -0.32 -5.78
N ASN A 160 -20.10 0.38 -4.72
CA ASN A 160 -20.28 1.83 -4.72
C ASN A 160 -18.93 2.55 -4.78
N ILE A 161 -18.94 3.83 -5.11
CA ILE A 161 -17.82 4.74 -4.87
C ILE A 161 -18.34 5.90 -4.04
N LYS A 162 -17.99 5.93 -2.75
CA LYS A 162 -18.33 7.08 -1.90
C LYS A 162 -17.49 8.30 -2.30
N ARG A 163 -18.17 9.42 -2.47
CA ARG A 163 -17.54 10.71 -2.80
C ARG A 163 -16.70 11.20 -1.64
N GLU A 164 -15.54 11.74 -1.96
CA GLU A 164 -14.58 12.25 -1.00
C GLU A 164 -13.93 13.53 -1.52
N GLN A 165 -13.40 14.33 -0.61
CA GLN A 165 -12.47 15.40 -0.95
C GLN A 165 -11.28 15.35 0.02
N ASN A 166 -10.08 15.19 -0.51
CA ASN A 166 -8.83 15.11 0.24
C ASN A 166 -8.83 14.02 1.33
N GLY A 167 -9.40 12.85 1.02
CA GLY A 167 -9.50 11.71 1.94
C GLY A 167 -10.67 11.80 2.93
N ILE A 168 -11.50 12.85 2.86
CA ILE A 168 -12.64 13.04 3.74
C ILE A 168 -13.92 12.74 2.98
N PHE A 169 -14.70 11.76 3.44
CA PHE A 169 -15.98 11.41 2.82
C PHE A 169 -16.98 12.56 2.92
N GLN A 170 -17.63 12.85 1.80
CA GLN A 170 -18.68 13.86 1.73
C GLN A 170 -19.97 13.31 2.38
N THR A 171 -20.67 14.17 3.11
CA THR A 171 -21.96 13.82 3.70
C THR A 171 -23.11 14.33 2.85
N ASN A 172 -24.32 13.85 3.11
CA ASN A 172 -25.53 14.33 2.43
C ASN A 172 -25.96 15.77 2.83
N GLY A 173 -25.19 16.46 3.67
CA GLY A 173 -25.50 17.80 4.18
C GLY A 173 -26.48 17.85 5.36
N TYR A 174 -27.18 16.75 5.66
CA TYR A 174 -28.17 16.67 6.75
C TYR A 174 -27.69 15.86 7.96
N SER A 175 -26.70 14.98 7.78
CA SER A 175 -26.07 14.21 8.83
C SER A 175 -24.55 14.19 8.66
N LYS A 176 -23.81 14.01 9.77
CA LYS A 176 -22.35 13.82 9.75
C LYS A 176 -21.94 12.37 9.47
N THR A 177 -22.88 11.43 9.53
CA THR A 177 -22.62 9.98 9.43
C THR A 177 -23.29 9.33 8.22
N ILE A 178 -24.09 10.08 7.46
CA ILE A 178 -24.73 9.59 6.23
C ILE A 178 -23.95 10.18 5.04
N PRO A 179 -23.39 9.33 4.16
CA PRO A 179 -22.60 9.81 3.04
C PRO A 179 -23.49 10.55 2.03
N ALA A 180 -22.87 11.38 1.20
CA ALA A 180 -23.49 11.82 -0.05
C ALA A 180 -23.85 10.61 -0.92
N ASN A 181 -24.77 10.79 -1.88
CA ASN A 181 -25.11 9.72 -2.82
C ASN A 181 -23.82 9.20 -3.51
N PRO A 182 -23.54 7.89 -3.41
CA PRO A 182 -22.34 7.33 -4.02
C PRO A 182 -22.48 7.29 -5.54
N ASP A 183 -21.34 7.22 -6.21
CA ASP A 183 -21.30 6.91 -7.63
C ASP A 183 -21.39 5.39 -7.83
N GLN A 184 -22.11 4.96 -8.87
CA GLN A 184 -22.29 3.56 -9.25
C GLN A 184 -21.86 3.40 -10.71
N PRO A 185 -20.54 3.41 -10.98
CA PRO A 185 -20.07 3.30 -12.35
C PRO A 185 -20.53 1.97 -12.95
N GLY A 186 -21.08 2.05 -14.16
CA GLY A 186 -21.37 0.90 -14.98
C GLY A 186 -20.09 0.30 -15.57
N TYR A 187 -20.26 -0.55 -16.58
CA TYR A 187 -19.13 -1.04 -17.35
C TYR A 187 -18.56 0.06 -18.25
N PRO A 188 -17.28 -0.03 -18.64
CA PRO A 188 -16.73 0.88 -19.64
C PRO A 188 -17.43 0.68 -21.00
N GLU A 189 -17.45 1.74 -21.83
CA GLU A 189 -18.16 1.77 -23.12
C GLU A 189 -17.78 0.60 -24.04
N TRP A 190 -16.48 0.30 -24.16
CA TRP A 190 -15.97 -0.81 -24.96
C TRP A 190 -16.57 -2.17 -24.57
N TRP A 191 -16.97 -2.36 -23.31
CA TRP A 191 -17.62 -3.60 -22.86
C TRP A 191 -19.07 -3.68 -23.34
N TYR A 192 -19.78 -2.55 -23.33
CA TYR A 192 -21.12 -2.48 -23.90
C TYR A 192 -21.10 -2.70 -25.42
N GLU A 193 -20.12 -2.10 -26.12
CA GLU A 193 -19.90 -2.32 -27.56
C GLU A 193 -19.67 -3.80 -27.85
N LYS A 194 -18.76 -4.45 -27.10
CA LYS A 194 -18.48 -5.88 -27.23
C LYS A 194 -19.71 -6.75 -27.01
N ILE A 195 -20.54 -6.43 -26.02
CA ILE A 195 -21.80 -7.16 -25.78
C ILE A 195 -22.73 -7.05 -27.00
N VAL A 196 -22.88 -5.85 -27.58
CA VAL A 196 -23.72 -5.64 -28.77
C VAL A 196 -23.18 -6.42 -29.97
N GLU A 197 -21.86 -6.40 -30.19
CA GLU A 197 -21.21 -7.16 -31.26
C GLU A 197 -21.43 -8.68 -31.13
N GLU A 198 -21.29 -9.23 -29.92
CA GLU A 198 -21.39 -10.67 -29.67
C GLU A 198 -22.85 -11.18 -29.65
N THR A 199 -23.81 -10.32 -29.31
CA THR A 199 -25.24 -10.72 -29.14
C THR A 199 -26.14 -10.32 -30.31
N GLY A 200 -25.63 -9.54 -31.27
CA GLY A 200 -26.35 -9.12 -32.47
C GLY A 200 -27.65 -8.38 -32.14
N ASP A 201 -28.78 -8.92 -32.62
CA ASP A 201 -30.09 -8.26 -32.49
C ASP A 201 -30.76 -8.47 -31.12
N HIS A 202 -30.13 -9.17 -30.18
CA HIS A 202 -30.74 -9.52 -28.88
C HIS A 202 -31.25 -8.30 -28.09
N PHE A 203 -30.49 -7.20 -28.12
CA PHE A 203 -30.83 -5.96 -27.41
C PHE A 203 -31.53 -4.92 -28.31
N LYS A 204 -31.82 -5.22 -29.57
CA LYS A 204 -32.59 -4.30 -30.42
C LYS A 204 -34.02 -4.23 -29.91
N VAL A 205 -34.48 -3.01 -29.62
CA VAL A 205 -35.90 -2.76 -29.35
C VAL A 205 -36.67 -3.03 -30.63
N LYS A 206 -37.49 -4.09 -30.65
CA LYS A 206 -38.47 -4.32 -31.70
C LYS A 206 -39.61 -3.33 -31.47
N GLY A 207 -39.67 -2.28 -32.27
CA GLY A 207 -40.80 -1.36 -32.24
C GLY A 207 -42.10 -2.11 -32.58
N GLU A 208 -43.20 -1.78 -31.91
CA GLU A 208 -44.53 -2.12 -32.40
C GLU A 208 -44.72 -1.38 -33.73
N GLU A 209 -44.90 -2.13 -34.82
CA GLU A 209 -45.40 -1.56 -36.07
C GLU A 209 -46.79 -0.96 -35.79
N HIS A 210 -46.90 0.36 -35.90
CA HIS A 210 -48.18 1.08 -35.93
C HIS A 210 -48.90 0.86 -37.26
#